data_AF-A0A9Q9M7Z1-F1
#
_entry.id   AF-A0A9Q9M7Z1-F1
#
_cell.length_a   1.000
_cell.length_b   1.000
_cell.length_c   1.000
_cell.angle_alpha   90.00
_cell.angle_beta   90.00
_cell.angle_gamma   90.00
#
_symmetry.space_group_name_H-M   'P 1'
#
loop_
_entity.id
_entity.type
_entity.pdbx_description
1 polymer ?
#
loop_
_entity_poly.entity_id
_entity_poly.type
_entity_poly.pdbx_seq_one_letter_code
_entity_poly.pdbx_strand_id
1 'polypeptide(L)'
;MMGPSQSLPELVAAARANAKTLEDRIMAAQTPDGQSEELRAATAALEAEAVDIFTLFEARMQHHFRRGPFSRKLTSLLSQSGEAGLAERVHQYYLVINVLKHGKGASYRELLNAPASKFALTTGQDTAANDGVATVGLVDISFPGFFAGLTETILDASRFLEAQ
;
A
#
# COMPACT_ATOMS: atom_id res chain seq x y z
N MET A 1 -15.73 -25.12 1.77
CA MET A 1 -15.55 -25.08 3.24
C MET A 1 -14.98 -23.72 3.59
N MET A 2 -15.72 -22.88 4.31
CA MET A 2 -15.19 -21.63 4.87
C MET A 2 -14.36 -22.01 6.10
N GLY A 3 -13.05 -21.84 6.03
CA GLY A 3 -12.21 -21.86 7.23
C GLY A 3 -12.68 -20.76 8.20
N PRO A 4 -12.30 -20.80 9.48
CA PRO A 4 -12.67 -19.77 10.44
C PRO A 4 -12.36 -18.40 9.84
N SER A 5 -13.37 -17.51 9.78
CA SER A 5 -13.23 -16.18 9.21
C SER A 5 -12.12 -15.43 9.94
N GLN A 6 -10.91 -15.47 9.40
CA GLN A 6 -9.74 -14.82 10.00
C GLN A 6 -10.06 -13.36 10.24
N SER A 7 -9.76 -12.89 11.44
CA SER A 7 -9.87 -11.50 11.83
C SER A 7 -8.91 -10.64 11.01
N LEU A 8 -9.20 -9.34 10.87
CA LEU A 8 -8.31 -8.44 10.13
C LEU A 8 -6.88 -8.43 10.74
N PRO A 9 -6.67 -8.44 12.07
CA PRO A 9 -5.34 -8.56 12.64
C PRO A 9 -4.59 -9.83 12.25
N GLU A 10 -5.25 -10.98 12.18
CA GLU A 10 -4.62 -12.24 11.75
C GLU A 10 -4.20 -12.19 10.28
N LEU A 11 -5.06 -11.62 9.42
CA LEU A 11 -4.76 -11.43 8.01
C LEU A 11 -3.59 -10.46 7.80
N VAL A 12 -3.55 -9.37 8.57
CA VAL A 12 -2.42 -8.43 8.58
C VAL A 12 -1.13 -9.11 9.04
N ALA A 13 -1.18 -9.95 10.07
CA ALA A 13 -0.01 -10.69 10.54
C ALA A 13 0.55 -11.63 9.47
N ALA A 14 -0.32 -12.36 8.75
CA ALA A 14 0.06 -13.22 7.64
C ALA A 14 0.68 -12.41 6.49
N ALA A 15 0.03 -11.33 6.06
CA ALA A 15 0.52 -10.45 5.01
C ALA A 15 1.91 -9.86 5.36
N ARG A 16 2.11 -9.49 6.64
CA ARG A 16 3.40 -8.96 7.12
C ARG A 16 4.51 -10.01 7.09
N ALA A 17 4.20 -11.28 7.37
CA ALA A 17 5.18 -12.36 7.26
C ALA A 17 5.57 -12.65 5.80
N ASN A 18 4.60 -12.63 4.89
CA ASN A 18 4.83 -12.75 3.44
C ASN A 18 5.69 -11.59 2.93
N ALA A 19 5.28 -10.35 3.24
CA ALA A 19 6.01 -9.15 2.84
C ALA A 19 7.45 -9.16 3.36
N LYS A 20 7.68 -9.57 4.61
CA LYS A 20 9.05 -9.69 5.14
C LYS A 20 9.90 -10.67 4.32
N THR A 21 9.33 -11.80 3.92
CA THR A 21 10.04 -12.77 3.05
C THR A 21 10.40 -12.16 1.70
N LEU A 22 9.51 -11.34 1.14
CA LEU A 22 9.73 -10.64 -0.13
C LEU A 22 10.79 -9.52 0.01
N GLU A 23 10.72 -8.73 1.07
CA GLU A 23 11.72 -7.70 1.41
C GLU A 23 13.12 -8.32 1.55
N ASP A 24 13.24 -9.45 2.26
CA ASP A 24 14.51 -10.17 2.43
C ASP A 24 15.05 -10.69 1.08
N ARG A 25 14.18 -11.17 0.18
CA ARG A 25 14.55 -11.60 -1.19
C ARG A 25 14.98 -10.43 -2.08
N ILE A 26 14.27 -9.31 -2.02
CA ILE A 26 14.62 -8.09 -2.74
C ILE A 26 16.01 -7.62 -2.32
N MET A 27 16.27 -7.58 -1.00
CA MET A 27 17.57 -7.17 -0.46
C MET A 27 18.71 -8.09 -0.94
N ALA A 28 18.47 -9.41 -0.99
CA ALA A 28 19.47 -10.37 -1.50
C ALA A 28 19.73 -10.21 -3.01
N ALA A 29 18.68 -9.94 -3.79
CA ALA A 29 18.74 -9.80 -5.24
C ALA A 29 19.27 -8.43 -5.73
N GLN A 30 19.46 -7.46 -4.83
CA GLN A 30 20.13 -6.18 -5.13
C GLN A 30 21.67 -6.30 -5.20
N THR A 31 22.22 -7.49 -4.97
CA THR A 31 23.67 -7.75 -5.09
C THR A 31 24.11 -7.84 -6.56
N PRO A 32 25.41 -7.64 -6.89
CA PRO A 32 25.90 -7.66 -8.27
C PRO A 32 25.64 -8.96 -9.05
N ASP A 33 25.45 -10.07 -8.34
CA ASP A 33 25.14 -11.40 -8.90
C ASP A 33 23.61 -11.67 -8.97
N GLY A 34 22.79 -10.72 -8.53
CA GLY A 34 21.34 -10.84 -8.45
C GLY A 34 20.68 -10.93 -9.82
N GLN A 35 19.81 -11.93 -9.99
CA GLN A 35 19.02 -12.06 -11.21
C GLN A 35 17.99 -10.93 -11.27
N SER A 36 18.12 -10.03 -12.25
CA SER A 36 17.20 -8.90 -12.46
C SER A 36 15.73 -9.32 -12.57
N GLU A 37 15.46 -10.55 -13.03
CA GLU A 37 14.12 -11.11 -13.10
C GLU A 37 13.58 -11.51 -11.72
N GLU A 38 14.40 -12.08 -10.85
CA GLU A 38 14.00 -12.41 -9.47
C GLU A 38 13.71 -11.15 -8.66
N LEU A 39 14.54 -10.11 -8.79
CA LEU A 39 14.30 -8.82 -8.16
C LEU A 39 12.96 -8.23 -8.61
N ARG A 40 12.70 -8.21 -9.93
CA ARG A 40 11.43 -7.71 -10.48
C ARG A 40 10.23 -8.53 -10.00
N ALA A 41 10.35 -9.85 -9.97
CA ALA A 41 9.28 -10.74 -9.51
C ALA A 41 8.97 -10.56 -8.02
N ALA A 42 9.99 -10.43 -7.17
CA ALA A 42 9.82 -10.19 -5.75
C ALA A 42 9.18 -8.82 -5.47
N THR A 43 9.61 -7.78 -6.18
CA THR A 43 8.99 -6.44 -6.08
C THR A 43 7.54 -6.46 -6.52
N ALA A 44 7.21 -7.08 -7.66
CA ALA A 44 5.83 -7.18 -8.13
C ALA A 44 4.93 -7.96 -7.15
N ALA A 45 5.46 -9.01 -6.52
CA ALA A 45 4.74 -9.75 -5.48
C ALA A 45 4.51 -8.89 -4.22
N LEU A 46 5.48 -8.06 -3.83
CA LEU A 46 5.33 -7.14 -2.70
C LEU A 46 4.27 -6.07 -2.98
N GLU A 47 4.24 -5.53 -4.20
CA GLU A 47 3.22 -4.58 -4.66
C GLU A 47 1.82 -5.22 -4.63
N ALA A 48 1.70 -6.46 -5.11
CA ALA A 48 0.44 -7.20 -5.07
C ALA A 48 -0.05 -7.43 -3.63
N GLU A 49 0.82 -7.89 -2.74
CA GLU A 49 0.49 -8.10 -1.32
C GLU A 49 0.01 -6.79 -0.64
N ALA A 50 0.65 -5.65 -0.97
CA ALA A 50 0.26 -4.34 -0.44
C ALA A 50 -1.14 -3.92 -0.94
N VAL A 51 -1.43 -4.14 -2.22
CA VAL A 51 -2.75 -3.87 -2.82
C VAL A 51 -3.81 -4.78 -2.20
N ASP A 52 -3.50 -6.05 -2.00
CA ASP A 52 -4.43 -7.05 -1.47
C ASP A 52 -4.82 -6.74 -0.02
N ILE A 53 -3.83 -6.51 0.86
CA ILE A 53 -4.12 -6.24 2.28
C ILE A 53 -4.90 -4.93 2.47
N PHE A 54 -4.61 -3.90 1.68
CA PHE A 54 -5.35 -2.65 1.73
C PHE A 54 -6.78 -2.82 1.19
N THR A 55 -6.96 -3.54 0.08
CA THR A 55 -8.29 -3.82 -0.48
C THR A 55 -9.14 -4.64 0.49
N LEU A 56 -8.52 -5.60 1.20
CA LEU A 56 -9.17 -6.38 2.25
C LEU A 56 -9.59 -5.51 3.44
N PHE A 57 -8.73 -4.59 3.87
CA PHE A 57 -9.05 -3.59 4.88
C PHE A 57 -10.27 -2.74 4.47
N GLU A 58 -10.27 -2.18 3.26
CA GLU A 58 -11.42 -1.42 2.75
C GLU A 58 -12.70 -2.25 2.79
N ALA A 59 -12.66 -3.49 2.28
CA ALA A 59 -13.82 -4.37 2.26
C ALA A 59 -14.35 -4.71 3.66
N ARG A 60 -13.47 -4.96 4.63
CA ARG A 60 -13.84 -5.26 6.02
C ARG A 60 -14.46 -4.05 6.71
N MET A 61 -13.95 -2.85 6.45
CA MET A 61 -14.34 -1.64 7.16
C MET A 61 -15.38 -0.78 6.43
N GLN A 62 -15.71 -1.09 5.16
CA GLN A 62 -16.65 -0.32 4.34
C GLN A 62 -18.02 -0.14 4.99
N HIS A 63 -18.46 -1.10 5.80
CA HIS A 63 -19.78 -1.08 6.46
C HIS A 63 -19.94 0.08 7.46
N HIS A 64 -18.86 0.68 7.96
CA HIS A 64 -18.90 1.91 8.78
C HIS A 64 -19.37 3.13 7.98
N PHE A 65 -19.37 3.08 6.64
CA PHE A 65 -19.80 4.16 5.78
C PHE A 65 -20.96 3.74 4.90
N ARG A 66 -22.09 4.46 4.99
CA ARG A 66 -23.30 4.15 4.20
C ARG A 66 -23.04 4.15 2.69
N ARG A 67 -22.28 5.12 2.17
CA ARG A 67 -21.98 5.31 0.72
C ARG A 67 -20.68 6.10 0.51
N GLY A 68 -20.10 5.93 -0.67
CA GLY A 68 -19.00 6.73 -1.19
C GLY A 68 -17.63 6.06 -1.03
N PRO A 69 -16.56 6.71 -1.53
CA PRO A 69 -15.21 6.15 -1.50
C PRO A 69 -14.71 6.00 -0.07
N PHE A 70 -14.34 4.78 0.31
CA PHE A 70 -13.88 4.42 1.66
C PHE A 70 -12.80 5.36 2.17
N SER A 71 -11.65 5.39 1.49
CA SER A 71 -10.46 6.11 1.97
C SER A 71 -10.71 7.60 2.16
N ARG A 72 -11.47 8.27 1.27
CA ARG A 72 -11.84 9.70 1.44
C ARG A 72 -12.73 9.92 2.66
N LYS A 73 -13.67 9.01 2.91
CA LYS A 73 -14.57 9.10 4.07
C LYS A 73 -13.80 8.87 5.37
N LEU A 74 -12.92 7.87 5.39
CA LEU A 74 -12.06 7.57 6.53
C LEU A 74 -11.13 8.73 6.87
N THR A 75 -10.39 9.28 5.89
CA THR A 75 -9.52 10.45 6.10
C THR A 75 -10.30 11.64 6.66
N SER A 76 -11.49 11.92 6.11
CA SER A 76 -12.31 13.04 6.59
C SER A 76 -12.81 12.83 8.02
N LEU A 77 -13.23 11.60 8.37
CA LEU A 77 -13.66 11.26 9.72
C LEU A 77 -12.51 11.39 10.73
N LEU A 78 -11.35 10.81 10.42
CA LEU A 78 -10.15 10.90 11.27
C LEU A 78 -9.76 12.36 11.54
N SER A 79 -9.72 13.20 10.50
CA SER A 79 -9.43 14.63 10.66
C SER A 79 -10.46 15.36 11.53
N GLN A 80 -11.75 15.07 11.37
CA GLN A 80 -12.82 15.66 12.19
C GLN A 80 -12.75 15.21 13.65
N SER A 81 -12.26 14.01 13.90
CA SER A 81 -12.05 13.46 15.24
C SER A 81 -10.74 13.89 15.90
N GLY A 82 -9.94 14.74 15.26
CA GLY A 82 -8.64 15.20 15.79
C GLY A 82 -7.47 14.26 15.53
N GLU A 83 -7.70 13.14 14.84
CA GLU A 83 -6.69 12.12 14.50
C GLU A 83 -5.91 12.49 13.22
N ALA A 84 -5.44 13.75 13.13
CA ALA A 84 -4.83 14.30 11.92
C ALA A 84 -3.60 13.49 11.45
N GLY A 85 -2.81 12.96 12.38
CA GLY A 85 -1.65 12.13 12.05
C GLY A 85 -2.03 10.79 11.40
N LEU A 86 -3.13 10.16 11.85
CA LEU A 86 -3.63 8.91 11.26
C LEU A 86 -4.34 9.21 9.92
N ALA A 87 -5.08 10.32 9.82
CA ALA A 87 -5.71 10.78 8.60
C ALA A 87 -4.69 10.94 7.46
N GLU A 88 -3.56 11.59 7.75
CA GLU A 88 -2.47 11.80 6.80
C GLU A 88 -1.86 10.46 6.35
N ARG A 89 -1.55 9.55 7.29
CA ARG A 89 -1.02 8.22 6.95
C ARG A 89 -1.97 7.43 6.06
N VAL A 90 -3.26 7.37 6.40
CA VAL A 90 -4.29 6.68 5.62
C VAL A 90 -4.36 7.24 4.21
N HIS A 91 -4.39 8.58 4.08
CA HIS A 91 -4.44 9.25 2.78
C HIS A 91 -3.21 8.94 1.94
N GLN A 92 -2.02 9.06 2.52
CA GLN A 92 -0.74 8.77 1.91
C GLN A 92 -0.67 7.33 1.35
N TYR A 93 -1.00 6.32 2.16
CA TYR A 93 -1.02 4.93 1.71
C TYR A 93 -2.11 4.67 0.67
N TYR A 94 -3.30 5.26 0.81
CA TYR A 94 -4.35 5.19 -0.21
C TYR A 94 -3.86 5.68 -1.58
N LEU A 95 -3.13 6.80 -1.62
CA LEU A 95 -2.58 7.31 -2.87
C LEU A 95 -1.59 6.33 -3.50
N VAL A 96 -0.66 5.78 -2.71
CA VAL A 96 0.32 4.80 -3.20
C VAL A 96 -0.37 3.56 -3.74
N ILE A 97 -1.29 2.96 -2.98
CA ILE A 97 -2.04 1.77 -3.39
C ILE A 97 -2.82 2.03 -4.69
N ASN A 98 -3.43 3.20 -4.83
CA ASN A 98 -4.11 3.55 -6.07
C ASN A 98 -3.16 3.70 -7.26
N VAL A 99 -1.92 4.18 -7.05
CA VAL A 99 -0.90 4.22 -8.11
C VAL A 99 -0.49 2.81 -8.51
N LEU A 100 -0.30 1.90 -7.55
CA LEU A 100 -0.01 0.49 -7.85
C LEU A 100 -1.15 -0.15 -8.68
N LYS A 101 -2.40 0.16 -8.34
CA LYS A 101 -3.60 -0.37 -9.02
C LYS A 101 -3.88 0.25 -10.40
N HIS A 102 -3.63 1.55 -10.57
CA HIS A 102 -4.17 2.33 -11.70
C HIS A 102 -3.11 3.14 -12.47
N GLY A 103 -1.88 3.17 -12.00
CA GLY A 103 -0.77 3.90 -12.63
C GLY A 103 -0.93 5.42 -12.55
N LYS A 104 -0.73 6.12 -13.68
CA LYS A 104 -0.63 7.59 -13.80
C LYS A 104 -1.98 8.34 -13.66
N GLY A 105 -2.83 7.90 -12.73
CA GLY A 105 -4.14 8.48 -12.45
C GLY A 105 -4.10 9.73 -11.58
N ALA A 106 -5.25 10.05 -10.98
CA ALA A 106 -5.38 11.19 -10.06
C ALA A 106 -4.42 11.07 -8.86
N SER A 107 -4.31 9.88 -8.26
CA SER A 107 -3.44 9.65 -7.11
C SER A 107 -1.96 9.84 -7.44
N TYR A 108 -1.51 9.46 -8.64
CA TYR A 108 -0.13 9.72 -9.08
C TYR A 108 0.15 11.21 -9.22
N ARG A 109 -0.77 11.96 -9.86
CA ARG A 109 -0.64 13.43 -9.97
C ARG A 109 -0.66 14.11 -8.61
N GLU A 110 -1.43 13.60 -7.67
CA GLU A 110 -1.49 14.13 -6.32
C GLU A 110 -0.18 13.91 -5.58
N LEU A 111 0.38 12.69 -5.64
CA LEU A 111 1.70 12.40 -5.05
C LEU A 111 2.81 13.26 -5.67
N LEU A 112 2.80 13.48 -7.00
CA LEU A 112 3.78 14.35 -7.66
C LEU A 112 3.73 15.80 -7.18
N ASN A 113 2.55 16.29 -6.85
CA ASN A 113 2.35 17.67 -6.40
C ASN A 113 2.44 17.80 -4.87
N ALA A 114 2.75 16.72 -4.15
CA ALA A 114 2.91 16.72 -2.71
C ALA A 114 4.39 16.92 -2.34
N PRO A 115 4.83 18.15 -2.00
CA PRO A 115 6.24 18.45 -1.70
C PRO A 115 6.80 17.72 -0.47
N ALA A 116 5.94 17.08 0.33
CA ALA A 116 6.29 16.33 1.52
C ALA A 116 5.93 14.83 1.43
N SER A 117 5.66 14.30 0.22
CA SER A 117 5.42 12.87 0.05
C SER A 117 6.64 12.07 0.52
N LYS A 118 6.43 11.13 1.44
CA LYS A 118 7.49 10.23 1.94
C LYS A 118 7.86 9.14 0.94
N PHE A 119 7.07 8.97 -0.11
CA PHE A 119 7.27 7.93 -1.11
C PHE A 119 8.01 8.48 -2.32
N ALA A 120 9.08 7.78 -2.70
CA ALA A 120 9.80 8.07 -3.92
C ALA A 120 8.94 7.71 -5.13
N LEU A 121 8.75 8.67 -6.03
CA LEU A 121 8.08 8.48 -7.31
C LEU A 121 9.12 8.41 -8.41
N THR A 122 9.01 7.41 -9.27
CA THR A 122 9.81 7.41 -10.49
C THR A 122 9.06 8.23 -11.54
N THR A 123 9.64 9.37 -11.90
CA THR A 123 9.15 10.12 -13.05
C THR A 123 9.60 9.38 -14.30
N GLY A 124 8.69 9.16 -15.25
CA GLY A 124 8.92 8.32 -16.44
C GLY A 124 10.04 8.75 -17.40
N GLN A 125 10.95 9.64 -17.00
CA GLN A 125 12.24 9.83 -17.67
C GLN A 125 13.20 8.65 -17.45
N ASP A 126 13.01 7.82 -16.41
CA ASP A 126 13.85 6.63 -16.13
C ASP A 126 13.38 5.34 -16.82
N THR A 127 12.19 5.34 -17.45
CA THR A 127 11.62 4.15 -18.11
C THR A 127 11.55 4.35 -19.62
N ALA A 128 12.70 4.44 -20.28
CA ALA A 128 12.78 4.09 -21.69
C ALA A 128 12.91 2.56 -21.78
N ALA A 129 12.00 1.91 -22.51
CA ALA A 129 11.88 0.46 -22.74
C ALA A 129 11.15 -0.35 -21.66
N ASN A 130 9.82 -0.44 -21.77
CA ASN A 130 9.20 -1.71 -22.12
C ASN A 130 7.71 -1.55 -22.45
N ASP A 131 7.31 -2.11 -23.58
CA ASP A 131 5.93 -2.18 -24.02
C ASP A 131 5.10 -3.10 -23.11
N GLY A 132 4.00 -2.56 -22.58
CA GLY A 132 2.75 -3.32 -22.46
C GLY A 132 2.42 -4.06 -21.17
N VAL A 133 3.27 -4.16 -20.15
CA VAL A 133 2.90 -4.84 -18.88
C VAL A 133 3.45 -4.14 -17.64
N ALA A 134 2.50 -3.85 -16.72
CA ALA A 134 2.62 -3.50 -15.30
C ALA A 134 3.14 -2.10 -14.91
N THR A 135 2.50 -1.56 -13.88
CA THR A 135 2.78 -0.35 -13.10
C THR A 135 4.14 -0.35 -12.39
N VAL A 136 5.00 -1.32 -12.71
CA VAL A 136 6.31 -1.55 -12.12
C VAL A 136 7.10 -0.25 -12.17
N GLY A 137 7.35 0.28 -10.99
CA GLY A 137 8.28 1.38 -10.79
C GLY A 137 7.68 2.77 -10.79
N LEU A 138 6.37 3.03 -10.82
CA LEU A 138 5.88 4.42 -10.66
C LEU A 138 6.05 4.96 -9.22
N VAL A 139 6.04 4.05 -8.25
CA VAL A 139 6.31 4.34 -6.85
C VAL A 139 7.18 3.21 -6.31
N ASP A 140 8.27 3.55 -5.64
CA ASP A 140 9.11 2.55 -4.99
C ASP A 140 8.57 2.25 -3.59
N ILE A 141 8.14 1.00 -3.39
CA ILE A 141 7.67 0.48 -2.10
C ILE A 141 8.62 -0.56 -1.51
N SER A 142 9.74 -0.82 -2.18
CA SER A 142 10.69 -1.87 -1.80
C SER A 142 11.61 -1.48 -0.65
N PHE A 143 11.54 -0.21 -0.22
CA PHE A 143 12.35 0.29 0.89
C PHE A 143 11.90 -0.32 2.23
N PRO A 144 12.85 -0.60 3.15
CA PRO A 144 12.54 -1.17 4.44
C PRO A 144 11.51 -0.34 5.22
N GLY A 145 10.47 -1.01 5.73
CA GLY A 145 9.48 -0.41 6.61
C GLY A 145 8.24 0.14 5.89
N PHE A 146 8.19 0.14 4.56
CA PHE A 146 6.96 0.48 3.82
C PHE A 146 5.78 -0.36 4.28
N PHE A 147 5.93 -1.69 4.23
CA PHE A 147 4.84 -2.63 4.51
C PHE A 147 4.46 -2.64 6.00
N ALA A 148 5.45 -2.49 6.88
CA ALA A 148 5.23 -2.33 8.30
C ALA A 148 4.38 -1.09 8.61
N GLY A 149 4.70 0.06 8.02
CA GLY A 149 3.91 1.27 8.21
C GLY A 149 2.51 1.21 7.59
N LEU A 150 2.36 0.54 6.44
CA LEU A 150 1.06 0.29 5.81
C LEU A 150 0.15 -0.51 6.75
N THR A 151 0.66 -1.63 7.25
CA THR A 151 -0.09 -2.55 8.12
C THR A 151 -0.39 -1.94 9.49
N GLU A 152 0.54 -1.18 10.07
CA GLU A 152 0.28 -0.40 11.29
C GLU A 152 -0.85 0.61 11.07
N THR A 153 -0.81 1.35 9.97
CA THR A 153 -1.86 2.32 9.61
C THR A 153 -3.23 1.64 9.43
N ILE A 154 -3.27 0.46 8.79
CA ILE A 154 -4.50 -0.34 8.65
C ILE A 154 -5.06 -0.73 10.02
N LEU A 155 -4.21 -1.23 10.93
CA LEU A 155 -4.65 -1.67 12.24
C LEU A 155 -5.11 -0.50 13.12
N ASP A 156 -4.39 0.63 13.09
CA ASP A 156 -4.78 1.85 13.81
C ASP A 156 -6.15 2.36 13.33
N ALA A 157 -6.34 2.45 12.01
CA ALA A 157 -7.59 2.91 11.42
C ALA A 157 -8.76 1.94 11.68
N SER A 158 -8.50 0.63 11.65
CA SER A 158 -9.50 -0.39 12.01
C SER A 158 -9.94 -0.22 13.47
N ARG A 159 -8.99 -0.11 14.41
CA ARG A 159 -9.31 0.10 15.83
C ARG A 159 -10.09 1.39 16.05
N PHE A 160 -9.73 2.47 15.35
CA PHE A 160 -10.47 3.72 15.41
C PHE A 160 -11.93 3.58 14.96
N LEU A 161 -12.18 2.87 13.86
CA LEU A 161 -13.53 2.64 13.34
C LEU A 161 -14.36 1.70 14.22
N GLU A 162 -13.75 0.64 14.74
CA GLU A 162 -14.40 -0.33 15.64
C GLU A 162 -14.76 0.28 17.01
N ALA A 163 -14.13 1.39 17.39
CA ALA A 163 -14.42 2.11 18.62
C ALA A 163 -15.53 3.18 18.49
N GLN A 164 -16.11 3.38 17.29
CA GLN A 164 -17.17 4.36 17.03
C GLN A 164 -18.56 3.89 17.49
#